data_AF-A0AAD7YT58-F1
#
_entry.id   AF-A0AAD7YT58-F1
#
_cell.length_a   1.000
_cell.length_b   1.000
_cell.length_c   1.000
_cell.angle_alpha   90.00
_cell.angle_beta   90.00
_cell.angle_gamma   90.00
#
_symmetry.space_group_name_H-M   'P 1'
#
loop_
_entity.id
_entity.type
_entity.pdbx_description
1 polymer ?
#
loop_
_entity_poly.entity_id
_entity_poly.type
_entity_poly.pdbx_seq_one_letter_code
_entity_poly.pdbx_strand_id
1 'polypeptide(L)'
;MLRMVRDFTNIKAVIALYNALVRSQLESNAVIWAPHESKYRLMMERVQNKFVRYLYLRLYGVYPFYPLMYPTLFILGMVGYHELRVRRDLALISYIFKVLRGKVHNADILGQVGLCVPDRYVWRRRQPRLLAEPRTRTNLLREAPLTRALRALNHIASDTDIFHCSLSEFTMNALIVISYRLI
;
A
#
# COMPACT_ATOMS: atom_id res chain seq x y z
N MET A 1 2.60 9.81 22.00
CA MET A 1 3.79 9.13 21.44
C MET A 1 5.03 10.04 21.42
N LEU A 2 5.20 10.96 20.46
CA LEU A 2 6.46 11.75 20.35
C LEU A 2 6.91 12.49 21.63
N ARG A 3 5.97 12.95 22.47
CA ARG A 3 6.27 13.57 23.76
C ARG A 3 6.88 12.59 24.77
N MET A 4 6.39 11.34 24.81
CA MET A 4 6.86 10.30 25.71
C MET A 4 8.24 9.78 25.31
N VAL A 5 8.60 9.92 24.04
CA VAL A 5 9.85 9.37 23.50
C VAL A 5 10.97 10.42 23.44
N ARG A 6 10.74 11.61 24.01
CA ARG A 6 11.69 12.74 23.94
C ARG A 6 13.05 12.38 24.53
N ASP A 7 13.04 11.70 25.67
CA ASP A 7 14.24 11.43 26.48
C ASP A 7 14.99 10.17 26.02
N PHE A 8 14.42 9.41 25.08
CA PHE A 8 15.09 8.23 24.53
C PHE A 8 16.26 8.69 23.67
N THR A 9 17.46 8.20 23.96
CA THR A 9 18.67 8.43 23.16
C THR A 9 18.73 7.49 21.96
N ASN A 10 18.25 6.25 22.12
CA ASN A 10 18.30 5.22 21.10
C ASN A 10 17.20 5.38 20.03
N ILE A 11 17.60 5.77 18.82
CA ILE A 11 16.71 5.97 17.67
C ILE A 11 15.98 4.67 17.28
N LYS A 12 16.62 3.50 17.38
CA LYS A 12 16.00 2.22 17.04
C LYS A 12 14.83 1.92 17.98
N ALA A 13 14.94 2.27 19.26
CA ALA A 13 13.84 2.13 20.22
C ALA A 13 12.65 3.04 19.87
N VAL A 14 12.92 4.28 19.45
CA VAL A 14 11.89 5.21 18.96
C VAL A 14 11.13 4.62 17.76
N ILE A 15 11.87 4.05 16.80
CA ILE A 15 11.30 3.40 15.61
C ILE A 15 10.44 2.19 16.02
N ALA A 16 10.95 1.35 16.93
CA ALA A 16 10.22 0.19 17.42
C ALA A 16 8.90 0.58 18.10
N LEU A 17 8.93 1.61 18.96
CA LEU A 17 7.73 2.13 19.62
C LEU A 17 6.71 2.70 18.62
N TYR A 18 7.17 3.41 17.59
CA TYR A 18 6.28 3.91 16.54
C TYR A 18 5.65 2.76 15.74
N ASN A 19 6.46 1.76 15.40
CA ASN A 19 5.99 0.58 14.70
C ASN A 19 4.95 -0.19 15.52
N ALA A 20 5.17 -0.34 16.83
CA ALA A 20 4.30 -1.09 17.72
C ALA A 20 2.97 -0.37 18.03
N LEU A 21 2.99 0.96 18.20
CA LEU A 21 1.80 1.71 18.65
C LEU A 21 1.02 2.37 17.52
N VAL A 22 1.71 3.01 16.57
CA VAL A 22 1.06 3.83 15.55
C VAL A 22 0.93 3.05 14.25
N ARG A 23 2.03 2.46 13.79
CA ARG A 23 2.05 1.75 12.51
C ARG A 23 1.15 0.53 12.52
N SER A 24 1.19 -0.26 13.59
CA SER A 24 0.33 -1.45 13.77
C SER A 24 -1.15 -1.13 13.57
N GLN A 25 -1.65 -0.05 14.19
CA GLN A 25 -3.04 0.40 14.07
C GLN A 25 -3.38 0.90 12.66
N LEU A 26 -2.45 1.59 12.01
CA LEU A 26 -2.64 2.10 10.64
C LEU A 26 -2.65 0.96 9.61
N GLU A 27 -1.80 -0.05 9.79
CA GLU A 27 -1.68 -1.18 8.86
C GLU A 27 -2.79 -2.23 9.09
N SER A 28 -3.21 -2.50 10.33
CA SER A 28 -4.30 -3.43 10.63
C SER A 28 -5.61 -3.00 9.99
N ASN A 29 -5.89 -1.70 10.02
CA ASN A 29 -7.16 -1.14 9.56
C ASN A 29 -7.14 -0.80 8.06
N ALA A 30 -5.98 -0.89 7.40
CA ALA A 30 -5.78 -0.46 6.02
C ALA A 30 -6.62 -1.24 5.00
N VAL A 31 -6.86 -2.53 5.25
CA VAL A 31 -7.62 -3.41 4.35
C VAL A 31 -9.11 -3.06 4.36
N ILE A 32 -9.64 -2.71 5.55
CA ILE A 32 -11.07 -2.45 5.76
C ILE A 32 -11.40 -0.99 5.45
N TRP A 33 -10.59 -0.07 5.98
CA TRP A 33 -10.84 1.36 5.89
C TRP A 33 -9.68 2.04 5.18
N ALA A 34 -9.91 2.48 3.94
CA ALA A 34 -8.95 3.25 3.15
C ALA A 34 -9.69 4.34 2.35
N PRO A 35 -9.99 5.50 2.98
CA PRO A 35 -10.74 6.57 2.33
C PRO A 35 -10.00 7.10 1.11
N HIS A 36 -10.73 7.23 -0.01
CA HIS A 36 -10.19 7.73 -1.27
C HIS A 36 -10.09 9.26 -1.32
N GLU A 37 -10.87 9.94 -0.47
CA GLU A 37 -10.89 11.40 -0.40
C GLU A 37 -9.53 11.96 0.02
N SER A 38 -9.07 12.98 -0.72
CA SER A 38 -7.78 13.64 -0.50
C SER A 38 -7.63 14.18 0.92
N LYS A 39 -8.72 14.69 1.50
CA LYS A 39 -8.75 15.23 2.88
C LYS A 39 -8.34 14.18 3.90
N TYR A 40 -9.01 13.02 3.91
CA TYR A 40 -8.72 11.96 4.88
C TYR A 40 -7.36 11.30 4.59
N ARG A 41 -7.01 11.13 3.32
CA ARG A 41 -5.67 10.64 2.93
C ARG A 41 -4.57 11.54 3.49
N LEU A 42 -4.68 12.85 3.29
CA LEU A 42 -3.71 13.83 3.79
C LEU A 42 -3.67 13.85 5.32
N MET A 43 -4.82 13.73 5.98
CA MET A 43 -4.89 13.66 7.44
C MET A 43 -4.10 12.47 8.00
N MET A 44 -4.18 11.31 7.34
CA MET A 44 -3.42 10.12 7.75
C MET A 44 -1.92 10.25 7.42
N GLU A 45 -1.57 10.79 6.25
CA GLU A 45 -0.18 11.08 5.88
C GLU A 45 0.47 12.06 6.87
N ARG A 46 -0.27 13.06 7.37
CA ARG A 46 0.25 14.00 8.40
C ARG A 46 0.75 13.29 9.67
N VAL A 47 0.14 12.17 10.06
CA VAL A 47 0.57 11.39 11.23
C VAL A 47 1.95 10.79 10.99
N GLN A 48 2.15 10.14 9.83
CA GLN A 48 3.45 9.61 9.43
C GLN A 48 4.47 10.73 9.23
N ASN A 49 4.10 11.79 8.53
CA ASN A 49 4.95 12.92 8.21
C ASN A 49 5.50 13.62 9.44
N LYS A 50 4.69 13.73 10.50
CA LYS A 50 5.13 14.25 11.79
C LYS A 50 6.23 13.38 12.41
N PHE A 51 6.09 12.06 12.31
CA PHE A 51 7.09 11.11 12.80
C PHE A 51 8.37 11.11 11.95
N VAL A 52 8.25 11.15 10.63
CA VAL A 52 9.38 11.20 9.69
C VAL A 52 10.21 12.47 9.91
N ARG A 53 9.56 13.64 10.08
CA ARG A 53 10.26 14.89 10.41
C ARG A 53 11.01 14.80 11.73
N TYR A 54 10.39 14.18 12.74
CA TYR A 54 11.04 13.96 14.03
C TYR A 54 12.27 13.05 13.89
N LEU A 55 12.15 11.93 13.15
CA LEU A 55 13.29 11.05 12.89
C LEU A 55 14.40 11.74 12.11
N TYR A 56 14.05 12.51 11.07
CA TYR A 56 15.01 13.25 10.27
C TYR A 56 15.81 14.24 11.14
N LEU A 57 15.13 15.00 12.00
CA LEU A 57 15.79 15.88 12.97
C LEU A 57 16.74 15.11 13.89
N ARG A 58 16.34 13.93 14.37
CA ARG A 58 17.15 13.11 15.29
C ARG A 58 18.35 12.47 14.61
N LEU A 59 18.26 12.14 13.31
CA LEU A 59 19.33 11.51 12.54
C LEU A 59 20.34 12.52 11.99
N TYR A 60 19.86 13.66 11.49
CA TYR A 60 20.69 14.62 10.75
C TYR A 60 20.91 15.95 11.48
N GLY A 61 20.26 16.17 12.63
CA GLY A 61 20.38 17.41 13.41
C GLY A 61 19.71 18.63 12.77
N VAL A 62 19.16 18.51 11.56
CA VAL A 62 18.51 19.59 10.81
C VAL A 62 17.01 19.37 10.77
N TYR A 63 16.24 20.37 11.18
CA TYR A 63 14.79 20.33 11.02
C TYR A 63 14.41 20.72 9.57
N PRO A 64 13.59 19.94 8.86
CA PRO A 64 13.13 20.31 7.53
C PRO A 64 12.11 21.46 7.66
N PHE A 65 12.56 22.70 7.46
CA PHE A 65 11.71 23.89 7.50
C PHE A 65 10.77 23.99 6.29
N TYR A 66 9.59 24.56 6.53
CA TYR A 66 8.61 24.94 5.51
C TYR A 66 9.15 26.18 4.75
N PRO A 67 8.98 26.35 3.42
CA PRO A 67 7.95 25.76 2.55
C PRO A 67 8.43 24.73 1.50
N LEU A 68 9.74 24.48 1.36
CA LEU A 68 10.27 23.56 0.33
C LEU A 68 10.34 22.07 0.77
N MET A 69 10.07 21.76 2.04
CA MET A 69 10.13 20.40 2.59
C MET A 69 8.83 19.99 3.30
N TYR A 70 7.70 20.00 2.58
CA TYR A 70 6.71 18.94 2.81
C TYR A 70 7.48 17.61 2.66
N PRO A 71 7.35 16.59 3.54
CA PRO A 71 8.17 15.40 3.44
C PRO A 71 8.02 14.78 2.06
N THR A 72 9.02 15.10 1.24
CA THR A 72 9.14 14.68 -0.13
C THR A 72 9.55 13.21 -0.09
N LEU A 73 9.37 12.52 -1.21
CA LEU A 73 9.92 11.17 -1.41
C LEU A 73 11.41 11.09 -0.99
N PHE A 74 12.15 12.20 -1.12
CA PHE A 74 13.51 12.36 -0.61
C PHE A 74 13.65 12.14 0.91
N ILE A 75 12.90 12.88 1.75
CA ILE A 75 13.00 12.77 3.21
C ILE A 75 12.56 11.37 3.66
N LEU A 76 11.51 10.86 3.03
CA LEU A 76 11.04 9.49 3.23
C LEU A 76 12.14 8.47 2.92
N GLY A 77 12.82 8.61 1.77
CA GLY A 77 13.95 7.77 1.37
C GLY A 77 15.13 7.85 2.33
N MET A 78 15.52 9.05 2.77
CA MET A 78 16.63 9.25 3.72
C MET A 78 16.39 8.56 5.06
N VAL A 79 15.14 8.55 5.55
CA VAL A 79 14.77 7.89 6.81
C VAL A 79 14.43 6.40 6.61
N GLY A 80 14.31 5.93 5.37
CA GLY A 80 13.95 4.55 5.04
C GLY A 80 12.46 4.23 5.18
N TYR A 81 11.59 5.21 4.97
CA TYR A 81 10.13 5.04 4.99
C TYR A 81 9.54 5.21 3.60
N HIS A 82 8.46 4.48 3.32
CA HIS A 82 7.62 4.68 2.14
C HIS A 82 6.38 5.48 2.51
N GLU A 83 5.75 6.14 1.54
CA GLU A 83 4.46 6.81 1.73
C GLU A 83 3.43 5.88 2.39
N LEU A 84 2.55 6.44 3.22
CA LEU A 84 1.54 5.64 3.91
C LEU A 84 0.60 4.98 2.89
N ARG A 85 0.24 5.70 1.82
CA ARG A 85 -0.55 5.18 0.70
C ARG A 85 0.02 3.87 0.14
N VAL A 86 1.30 3.87 -0.24
CA VAL A 86 1.98 2.71 -0.85
C VAL A 86 1.88 1.49 0.05
N ARG A 87 2.12 1.67 1.35
CA ARG A 87 2.06 0.55 2.32
C ARG A 87 0.66 0.00 2.50
N ARG A 88 -0.37 0.85 2.45
CA ARG A 88 -1.77 0.42 2.58
C ARG A 88 -2.25 -0.31 1.35
N ASP A 89 -1.88 0.17 0.17
CA ASP A 89 -2.20 -0.51 -1.08
C ASP A 89 -1.49 -1.86 -1.14
N LEU A 90 -0.22 -1.95 -0.71
CA LEU A 90 0.49 -3.21 -0.57
C LEU A 90 -0.21 -4.16 0.41
N ALA A 91 -0.66 -3.68 1.57
CA ALA A 91 -1.39 -4.51 2.55
C ALA A 91 -2.71 -5.07 1.98
N LEU A 92 -3.47 -4.22 1.27
CA LEU A 92 -4.71 -4.59 0.60
C LEU A 92 -4.46 -5.65 -0.49
N ILE A 93 -3.50 -5.40 -1.36
CA ILE A 93 -3.14 -6.30 -2.47
C ILE A 93 -2.60 -7.63 -1.94
N SER A 94 -1.76 -7.59 -0.90
CA SER A 94 -1.25 -8.79 -0.22
C SER A 94 -2.35 -9.58 0.45
N TYR A 95 -3.38 -8.93 0.97
CA TYR A 95 -4.56 -9.60 1.52
C TYR A 95 -5.31 -10.37 0.43
N ILE A 96 -5.64 -9.73 -0.71
CA ILE A 96 -6.33 -10.41 -1.82
C ILE A 96 -5.47 -11.53 -2.41
N PHE A 97 -4.16 -11.32 -2.54
CA PHE A 97 -3.22 -12.37 -2.95
C PHE A 97 -3.28 -13.60 -2.03
N LYS A 98 -3.31 -13.39 -0.71
CA LYS A 98 -3.44 -14.48 0.28
C LYS A 98 -4.80 -15.19 0.17
N VAL A 99 -5.88 -14.45 -0.10
CA VAL A 99 -7.21 -15.04 -0.33
C VAL A 99 -7.20 -15.91 -1.59
N LEU A 100 -6.63 -15.43 -2.69
CA LEU A 100 -6.51 -16.18 -3.95
C LEU A 100 -5.71 -17.47 -3.80
N ARG A 101 -4.65 -17.47 -2.98
CA ARG A 101 -3.83 -18.67 -2.71
C ARG A 101 -4.38 -19.56 -1.59
N GLY A 102 -5.54 -19.23 -1.03
CA GLY A 102 -6.14 -20.00 0.07
C GLY A 102 -5.37 -19.93 1.39
N LYS A 103 -4.48 -18.94 1.57
CA LYS A 103 -3.79 -18.69 2.85
C LYS A 103 -4.68 -17.97 3.87
N VAL A 104 -5.69 -17.25 3.38
CA VAL A 104 -6.73 -16.60 4.19
C VAL A 104 -8.08 -17.08 3.68
N HIS A 105 -8.90 -17.61 4.59
CA HIS A 105 -10.23 -18.12 4.26
C HIS A 105 -11.25 -16.98 4.32
N ASN A 106 -11.73 -16.56 3.15
CA ASN A 106 -12.87 -15.64 3.03
C ASN A 106 -13.62 -15.96 1.73
N ALA A 107 -14.66 -16.79 1.83
CA ALA A 107 -15.43 -17.26 0.67
C ALA A 107 -16.19 -16.12 -0.02
N ASP A 108 -16.69 -15.14 0.73
CA ASP A 108 -17.49 -14.03 0.20
C ASP A 108 -16.65 -13.13 -0.71
N ILE A 109 -15.42 -12.82 -0.29
CA ILE A 109 -14.48 -12.03 -1.10
C ILE A 109 -14.02 -12.84 -2.29
N LEU A 110 -13.69 -14.12 -2.10
CA LEU A 110 -13.24 -14.98 -3.19
C LEU A 110 -14.31 -15.13 -4.28
N GLY A 111 -15.58 -15.26 -3.90
CA GLY A 111 -16.71 -15.33 -4.83
C GLY A 111 -16.91 -14.05 -5.66
N GLN A 112 -16.42 -12.90 -5.17
CA GLN A 112 -16.46 -11.63 -5.91
C GLN A 112 -15.27 -11.47 -6.87
N VAL A 113 -14.21 -12.27 -6.74
CA VAL A 113 -13.05 -12.21 -7.64
C VAL A 113 -13.29 -13.09 -8.86
N GLY A 114 -13.63 -12.47 -9.98
CA GLY A 114 -13.76 -13.16 -11.27
C GLY A 114 -12.42 -13.33 -11.98
N LEU A 115 -12.21 -14.46 -12.65
CA LEU A 115 -11.11 -14.67 -13.59
C LEU A 115 -11.58 -14.41 -15.02
N CYS A 116 -10.76 -13.72 -15.80
CA CYS A 116 -11.01 -13.52 -17.23
C CYS A 116 -10.33 -14.65 -18.01
N VAL A 117 -11.07 -15.73 -18.24
CA VAL A 117 -10.57 -16.86 -19.03
C VAL A 117 -10.67 -16.52 -20.53
N PRO A 118 -9.54 -16.47 -21.27
CA PRO A 118 -9.59 -16.21 -22.70
C PRO A 118 -10.31 -17.33 -23.44
N ASP A 119 -11.28 -16.97 -24.26
CA ASP A 119 -11.75 -17.86 -25.33
C ASP A 119 -10.67 -17.92 -26.44
N ARG A 120 -10.49 -19.08 -27.07
CA ARG A 120 -9.41 -19.37 -28.05
C ARG A 120 -9.32 -18.31 -29.16
N TYR A 121 -10.45 -17.70 -29.51
CA TYR A 121 -10.54 -16.63 -30.50
C TYR A 121 -10.03 -15.27 -30.00
N VAL A 122 -10.32 -14.91 -28.74
CA VAL A 122 -10.00 -13.59 -28.18
C VAL A 122 -8.51 -13.46 -27.87
N TRP A 123 -7.86 -14.55 -27.44
CA TRP A 123 -6.45 -14.58 -27.05
C TRP A 123 -5.50 -14.07 -28.14
N ARG A 124 -5.79 -14.37 -29.41
CA ARG A 124 -4.96 -13.95 -30.55
C ARG A 124 -5.09 -12.46 -30.92
N ARG A 125 -6.16 -11.79 -30.48
CA ARG A 125 -6.44 -10.38 -30.84
C ARG A 125 -6.31 -9.41 -29.68
N ARG A 126 -6.48 -9.88 -28.44
CA ARG A 126 -6.32 -9.10 -27.21
C ARG A 126 -5.81 -10.04 -26.12
N GLN A 127 -4.74 -9.66 -25.42
CA GLN A 127 -4.39 -10.30 -24.14
C GLN A 127 -5.41 -9.79 -23.09
N PRO A 128 -6.39 -10.60 -22.66
CA PRO A 128 -7.29 -10.16 -21.62
C PRO A 128 -6.53 -9.99 -20.31
N ARG A 129 -7.01 -9.08 -19.46
CA ARG A 129 -6.53 -8.97 -18.08
C ARG A 129 -6.75 -10.30 -17.36
N LEU A 130 -5.94 -10.61 -16.34
CA LEU A 130 -6.07 -11.86 -15.60
C LEU A 130 -7.37 -11.91 -14.77
N LEU A 131 -7.64 -10.82 -14.05
CA LEU A 131 -8.77 -10.68 -13.14
C LEU A 131 -9.84 -9.77 -13.77
N ALA A 132 -11.10 -10.15 -13.59
CA ALA A 132 -12.25 -9.38 -14.01
C ALA A 132 -12.45 -8.18 -13.06
N GLU A 133 -12.12 -6.97 -13.55
CA GLU A 133 -12.44 -5.75 -12.82
C GLU A 133 -13.95 -5.44 -12.97
N PRO A 134 -14.69 -5.21 -11.87
CA PRO A 134 -16.10 -4.86 -11.97
C PRO A 134 -16.29 -3.50 -12.65
N ARG A 135 -17.34 -3.37 -13.46
CA ARG A 135 -17.65 -2.12 -14.16
C ARG A 135 -18.15 -1.07 -13.18
N THR A 136 -17.39 0.01 -12.99
CA THR A 136 -17.70 1.04 -12.00
C THR A 136 -18.32 2.27 -12.65
N ARG A 137 -19.51 2.68 -12.21
CA ARG A 137 -20.18 3.92 -12.67
C ARG A 137 -19.84 5.14 -11.80
N THR A 138 -19.48 4.92 -10.54
CA THR A 138 -19.19 5.98 -9.56
C THR A 138 -17.74 5.88 -9.07
N ASN A 139 -17.16 7.03 -8.69
CA ASN A 139 -15.81 7.08 -8.10
C ASN A 139 -15.71 6.25 -6.81
N LEU A 140 -16.78 6.21 -6.01
CA LEU A 140 -16.84 5.40 -4.79
C LEU A 140 -16.61 3.92 -5.09
N LEU A 141 -17.30 3.37 -6.09
CA LEU A 141 -17.11 1.98 -6.48
C LEU A 141 -15.76 1.75 -7.17
N ARG A 142 -15.27 2.72 -7.94
CA ARG A 142 -13.94 2.69 -8.59
C ARG A 142 -12.79 2.61 -7.58
N GLU A 143 -12.95 3.28 -6.45
CA GLU A 143 -11.97 3.36 -5.36
C GLU A 143 -12.27 2.42 -4.18
N ALA A 144 -13.28 1.55 -4.33
CA ALA A 144 -13.57 0.51 -3.37
C ALA A 144 -12.35 -0.43 -3.21
N PRO A 145 -12.14 -1.02 -2.02
CA PRO A 145 -10.96 -1.83 -1.73
C PRO A 145 -10.79 -2.99 -2.72
N LEU A 146 -11.87 -3.71 -3.03
CA LEU A 146 -11.82 -4.85 -3.94
C LEU A 146 -11.49 -4.41 -5.38
N THR A 147 -12.14 -3.36 -5.88
CA THR A 147 -11.95 -2.89 -7.26
C THR A 147 -10.55 -2.34 -7.48
N ARG A 148 -10.05 -1.54 -6.52
CA ARG A 148 -8.67 -1.03 -6.53
C ARG A 148 -7.65 -2.15 -6.44
N ALA A 149 -7.88 -3.16 -5.58
CA ALA A 149 -6.98 -4.30 -5.45
C ALA A 149 -6.91 -5.14 -6.74
N LEU A 150 -8.05 -5.45 -7.35
CA LEU A 150 -8.09 -6.20 -8.62
C LEU A 150 -7.40 -5.44 -9.76
N ARG A 151 -7.59 -4.12 -9.83
CA ARG A 151 -6.89 -3.26 -10.80
C ARG A 151 -5.37 -3.33 -10.60
N ALA A 152 -4.90 -3.15 -9.37
CA ALA A 152 -3.48 -3.21 -9.07
C ALA A 152 -2.87 -4.61 -9.31
N LEU A 153 -3.60 -5.67 -8.94
CA LEU A 153 -3.21 -7.05 -9.23
C LEU A 153 -3.10 -7.32 -10.72
N ASN A 154 -4.00 -6.79 -11.55
CA ASN A 154 -3.90 -6.91 -13.00
C ASN A 154 -2.63 -6.25 -13.58
N HIS A 155 -2.16 -5.16 -12.99
CA HIS A 155 -0.88 -4.53 -13.36
C HIS A 155 0.32 -5.35 -12.89
N ILE A 156 0.22 -6.04 -11.75
CA ILE A 156 1.29 -6.91 -11.25
C ILE A 156 1.33 -8.23 -12.03
N ALA A 157 0.17 -8.73 -12.46
CA ALA A 157 -0.01 -9.94 -13.25
C ALA A 157 0.65 -9.87 -14.63
N SER A 158 0.83 -8.67 -15.19
CA SER A 158 1.52 -8.51 -16.48
C SER A 158 3.02 -8.75 -16.39
N ASP A 159 3.61 -8.48 -15.22
CA ASP A 159 5.05 -8.63 -15.00
C ASP A 159 5.38 -9.96 -14.29
N THR A 160 4.43 -10.55 -13.54
CA THR A 160 4.68 -11.69 -12.64
C THR A 160 3.54 -12.70 -12.63
N ASP A 161 3.87 -13.99 -12.52
CA ASP A 161 2.87 -15.05 -12.35
C ASP A 161 2.39 -15.11 -10.89
N ILE A 162 1.18 -14.60 -10.67
CA ILE A 162 0.55 -14.51 -9.35
C ILE A 162 0.30 -15.90 -8.72
N PHE A 163 0.12 -16.95 -9.53
CA PHE A 163 -0.17 -18.29 -8.99
C PHE A 163 1.08 -19.04 -8.57
N HIS A 164 2.21 -18.79 -9.23
CA HIS A 164 3.47 -19.49 -8.96
C HIS A 164 4.41 -18.75 -8.00
N CYS A 165 4.34 -17.41 -7.92
CA CYS A 165 5.29 -16.62 -7.12
C CYS A 165 5.23 -16.87 -5.60
N SER A 166 6.36 -16.65 -4.93
CA SER A 166 6.42 -16.62 -3.45
C SER A 166 5.81 -15.32 -2.91
N LEU A 167 5.40 -15.30 -1.63
CA LEU A 167 4.85 -14.08 -1.04
C LEU A 167 5.90 -12.95 -0.98
N SER A 168 7.17 -13.27 -0.71
CA SER A 168 8.28 -12.32 -0.71
C SER A 168 8.49 -11.68 -2.08
N GLU A 169 8.56 -12.52 -3.12
CA GLU A 169 8.71 -12.08 -4.51
C GLU A 169 7.53 -11.20 -4.93
N PHE A 170 6.31 -11.63 -4.61
CA PHE A 170 5.11 -10.86 -4.87
C PHE A 170 5.16 -9.49 -4.18
N THR A 171 5.53 -9.44 -2.89
CA THR A 171 5.60 -8.16 -2.16
C THR A 171 6.65 -7.22 -2.73
N MET A 172 7.78 -7.74 -3.22
CA MET A 172 8.83 -6.94 -3.84
C MET A 172 8.35 -6.33 -5.16
N ASN A 173 7.75 -7.16 -6.03
CA ASN A 173 7.23 -6.72 -7.32
C ASN A 173 6.04 -5.76 -7.16
N ALA A 174 5.13 -6.05 -6.22
CA ALA A 174 4.03 -5.17 -5.88
C ALA A 174 4.52 -3.79 -5.39
N LEU A 175 5.56 -3.75 -4.55
CA LEU A 175 6.14 -2.50 -4.07
C LEU A 175 6.64 -1.65 -5.24
N ILE A 176 7.42 -2.24 -6.15
CA ILE A 176 7.97 -1.56 -7.34
C ILE A 176 6.84 -0.99 -8.22
N VAL A 177 5.82 -1.80 -8.51
CA VAL A 177 4.70 -1.38 -9.36
C VAL A 177 3.91 -0.24 -8.70
N ILE A 178 3.64 -0.32 -7.39
CA ILE A 178 2.87 0.71 -6.68
C ILE A 178 3.68 2.00 -6.53
N SER A 179 4.99 1.93 -6.31
CA SER A 179 5.82 3.12 -6.14
C SER A 179 6.12 3.85 -7.45
N TYR A 180 6.20 3.15 -8.59
CA TYR A 180 6.68 3.74 -9.85
C TYR A 180 5.65 3.75 -11.00
N ARG A 181 4.62 2.88 -11.01
CA ARG A 181 3.71 2.71 -12.17
C ARG A 181 2.26 3.14 -11.95
N LEU A 182 1.81 3.35 -10.71
CA LEU A 182 0.41 3.68 -10.38
C LEU A 182 0.15 5.18 -10.13
N ILE A 183 0.93 6.06 -10.79
CA ILE A 183 0.70 7.51 -10.82
C ILE A 183 -0.32 7.86 -11.90
#